data_AF-A0A363MUQ4-F1
#
_entry.id   AF-A0A363MUQ4-F1
#
_cell.length_a   1.000
_cell.length_b   1.000
_cell.length_c   1.000
_cell.angle_alpha   90.00
_cell.angle_beta   90.00
_cell.angle_gamma   90.00
#
_symmetry.space_group_name_H-M   'P 1'
#
loop_
_entity.id
_entity.type
_entity.pdbx_description
1 polymer ?
#
loop_
_entity_poly.entity_id
_entity_poly.type
_entity_poly.pdbx_seq_one_letter_code
_entity_poly.pdbx_strand_id
1 'polypeptide(L)'
;MSKKALYLLGIALVIILGTILYIKFCCNCDTAQPNSAVEKVPPTTIKNDNFVPFIINGSGFEFQTNYNFKFLKNNPVAIQPISDSISIGIEKLKTFLVSNLKQKVTITGYATSDETNTTKFENLGLARANDVKNYFVSKGLASSQLDTKGEIINSWKTNADTLIGPVEYEFATIDTTSAASDDWSALKEKINANPLILHFNTNKSSFNLNEEEQQKVTDIIKYLKNVKNTSVLVVGHSDNVGNRDLNVELAQKRADFSKNYLIKNGIEASRIETESKGPDEPISDNATTEGKASNRRTVITIK
;
A
#
# COMPACT_ATOMS: atom_id res chain seq x y z
N MET A 1 -39.36 61.14 23.22
CA MET A 1 -38.10 60.48 23.64
C MET A 1 -37.03 60.71 22.59
N SER A 2 -35.82 61.12 22.98
CA SER A 2 -34.68 61.28 22.04
C SER A 2 -34.34 59.95 21.39
N LYS A 3 -33.93 59.93 20.12
CA LYS A 3 -33.54 58.70 19.40
C LYS A 3 -32.49 57.88 20.18
N LYS A 4 -31.63 58.55 20.96
CA LYS A 4 -30.64 57.91 21.84
C LYS A 4 -31.27 57.09 22.97
N ALA A 5 -32.39 57.55 23.54
CA ALA A 5 -33.11 56.83 24.58
C ALA A 5 -33.77 55.55 24.05
N LEU A 6 -34.22 55.56 22.79
CA LEU A 6 -34.82 54.39 22.14
C LEU A 6 -33.78 53.29 21.87
N TYR A 7 -32.57 53.67 21.45
CA TYR A 7 -31.46 52.72 21.28
C TYR A 7 -31.02 52.08 22.60
N LEU A 8 -30.92 52.87 23.67
CA LEU A 8 -30.58 52.34 25.00
C LEU A 8 -31.65 51.38 25.53
N LEU A 9 -32.93 51.65 25.27
CA LEU A 9 -34.04 50.76 25.58
C LEU A 9 -33.96 49.45 24.80
N GLY A 10 -33.60 49.50 23.51
CA GLY A 10 -33.40 48.31 22.68
C GLY A 10 -32.26 47.41 23.19
N ILE A 11 -31.12 48.00 23.57
CA ILE A 11 -29.97 47.26 24.12
C ILE A 11 -30.35 46.61 25.45
N ALA A 12 -31.03 47.34 26.34
CA ALA A 12 -31.49 46.80 27.61
C ALA A 12 -32.44 45.60 27.43
N LEU A 13 -33.33 45.67 26.43
CA LEU A 13 -34.29 44.61 26.13
C LEU A 13 -33.61 43.34 25.62
N VAL A 14 -32.57 43.46 24.79
CA VAL A 14 -31.76 42.32 24.33
C VAL A 14 -30.98 41.67 25.48
N ILE A 15 -30.41 42.48 26.37
CA ILE A 15 -29.70 41.96 27.56
C ILE A 15 -30.67 41.18 28.45
N ILE A 16 -31.84 41.76 28.76
CA ILE A 16 -32.87 41.12 29.58
C ILE A 16 -33.31 39.79 28.96
N LEU A 17 -33.61 39.78 27.65
CA LEU A 17 -34.02 38.57 26.93
C LEU A 17 -32.91 37.51 26.94
N GLY A 18 -31.65 37.92 26.78
CA GLY A 18 -30.48 37.04 26.87
C GLY A 18 -30.34 36.40 28.26
N THR A 19 -30.51 37.17 29.34
CA THR A 19 -30.51 36.63 30.71
C THR A 19 -31.67 35.67 30.97
N ILE A 20 -32.86 35.95 30.46
CA ILE A 20 -34.02 35.05 30.62
C ILE A 20 -33.77 33.72 29.89
N LEU A 21 -33.24 33.77 28.66
CA LEU A 21 -32.89 32.57 27.90
C LEU A 21 -31.76 31.78 28.58
N TYR A 22 -30.74 32.46 29.11
CA TYR A 22 -29.65 31.83 29.86
C TYR A 22 -30.16 31.11 31.11
N ILE A 23 -31.01 31.73 31.92
CA ILE A 23 -31.60 31.09 33.11
C ILE A 23 -32.46 29.89 32.71
N LYS A 24 -33.27 30.02 31.65
CA LYS A 24 -34.21 28.97 31.23
C LYS A 24 -33.53 27.75 30.58
N PHE A 25 -32.40 27.95 29.90
CA PHE A 25 -31.72 26.89 29.14
C PHE A 25 -30.38 26.43 29.73
N CYS A 26 -29.73 27.20 30.61
CA CYS A 26 -28.41 26.85 31.16
C CYS A 26 -28.41 26.62 32.69
N CYS A 27 -29.38 27.13 33.45
CA CYS A 27 -29.43 26.95 34.92
C CYS A 27 -30.41 25.85 35.35
N ASN A 28 -30.25 24.65 34.81
CA ASN A 28 -30.93 23.46 35.33
C ASN A 28 -29.93 22.37 35.76
N CYS A 29 -28.84 22.79 36.38
CA CYS A 29 -28.01 21.93 37.22
C CYS A 29 -28.24 22.30 38.69
N ASP A 30 -28.56 21.26 39.45
CA ASP A 30 -28.66 21.19 40.91
C ASP A 30 -30.00 21.55 41.57
N THR A 31 -30.84 20.52 41.72
CA THR A 31 -31.22 20.04 43.07
C THR A 31 -31.61 18.56 43.03
N ALA A 32 -30.89 17.78 43.84
CA ALA A 32 -31.27 16.53 44.53
C ALA A 32 -32.48 15.73 44.01
N GLN A 33 -32.23 14.52 43.51
CA GLN A 33 -33.23 13.45 43.49
C GLN A 33 -33.31 12.74 44.85
N PRO A 34 -34.52 12.39 45.32
CA PRO A 34 -34.73 11.63 46.54
C PRO A 34 -34.36 10.16 46.35
N ASN A 35 -33.94 9.53 47.45
CA ASN A 35 -33.67 8.11 47.59
C ASN A 35 -34.86 7.25 47.12
N SER A 36 -34.71 6.61 45.97
CA SER A 36 -35.38 5.35 45.66
C SER A 36 -34.29 4.31 45.45
N ALA A 37 -34.27 3.31 46.32
CA ALA A 37 -33.38 2.16 46.22
C ALA A 37 -33.68 1.40 44.93
N VAL A 38 -32.98 1.75 43.86
CA VAL A 38 -32.78 0.87 42.71
C VAL A 38 -31.62 -0.03 43.11
N GLU A 39 -31.91 -1.32 43.25
CA GLU A 39 -30.92 -2.38 43.41
C GLU A 39 -29.81 -2.15 42.38
N LYS A 40 -28.59 -1.84 42.86
CA LYS A 40 -27.42 -1.66 42.00
C LYS A 40 -27.15 -3.01 41.35
N VAL A 41 -27.71 -3.22 40.15
CA VAL A 41 -27.09 -4.13 39.20
C VAL A 41 -25.68 -3.56 39.01
N PRO A 42 -24.62 -4.30 39.38
CA PRO A 42 -23.26 -3.80 39.18
C PRO A 42 -23.12 -3.38 37.73
N PRO A 43 -22.36 -2.30 37.42
CA PRO A 43 -22.15 -1.91 36.04
C PRO A 43 -21.61 -3.15 35.33
N THR A 44 -22.43 -3.75 34.47
CA THR A 44 -22.00 -4.85 33.63
C THR A 44 -20.90 -4.24 32.80
N THR A 45 -19.67 -4.52 33.22
CA THR A 45 -18.49 -4.22 32.44
C THR A 45 -18.68 -5.10 31.21
N ILE A 46 -19.22 -4.53 30.14
CA ILE A 46 -19.10 -5.17 28.84
C ILE A 46 -17.61 -5.16 28.58
N LYS A 47 -16.94 -6.26 28.95
CA LYS A 47 -15.66 -6.59 28.36
C LYS A 47 -15.94 -6.63 26.86
N ASN A 48 -15.49 -5.62 26.14
CA ASN A 48 -15.54 -5.63 24.70
C ASN A 48 -14.49 -6.66 24.25
N ASP A 49 -14.88 -7.93 24.26
CA ASP A 49 -14.01 -9.07 23.96
C ASP A 49 -13.46 -9.06 22.51
N ASN A 50 -13.91 -8.09 21.69
CA ASN A 50 -13.53 -7.88 20.29
C ASN A 50 -12.78 -6.56 20.04
N PHE A 51 -12.22 -5.94 21.08
CA PHE A 51 -11.37 -4.77 20.93
C PHE A 51 -9.95 -5.17 20.48
N VAL A 52 -9.53 -4.68 19.31
CA VAL A 52 -8.16 -4.83 18.79
C VAL A 52 -7.64 -3.43 18.45
N PRO A 53 -6.77 -2.83 19.28
CA PRO A 53 -6.21 -1.51 19.02
C PRO A 53 -5.24 -1.55 17.85
N PHE A 54 -5.09 -0.44 17.14
CA PHE A 54 -3.96 -0.25 16.24
C PHE A 54 -2.75 0.16 17.08
N ILE A 55 -1.72 -0.67 17.07
CA ILE A 55 -0.47 -0.46 17.78
C ILE A 55 0.67 -0.56 16.79
N ILE A 56 1.57 0.42 16.81
CA ILE A 56 2.87 0.34 16.14
C ILE A 56 3.90 0.75 17.18
N ASN A 57 4.73 -0.20 17.59
CA ASN A 57 5.76 0.01 18.57
C ASN A 57 7.06 -0.70 18.15
N GLY A 58 8.20 -0.16 18.58
CA GLY A 58 9.51 -0.72 18.30
C GLY A 58 10.51 0.30 17.78
N SER A 59 11.81 -0.02 17.90
CA SER A 59 12.91 0.86 17.47
C SER A 59 12.85 2.31 18.04
N GLY A 60 12.25 2.51 19.21
CA GLY A 60 12.07 3.85 19.81
C GLY A 60 10.90 4.65 19.23
N PHE A 61 10.07 4.04 18.38
CA PHE A 61 8.78 4.56 17.94
C PHE A 61 7.66 3.91 18.77
N GLU A 62 6.65 4.70 19.15
CA GLU A 62 5.46 4.21 19.81
C GLU A 62 4.23 5.02 19.39
N PHE A 63 3.19 4.31 18.94
CA PHE A 63 1.88 4.87 18.66
C PHE A 63 0.80 3.84 18.91
N GLN A 64 -0.31 4.27 19.52
CA GLN A 64 -1.49 3.43 19.70
C GLN A 64 -2.79 4.23 19.58
N THR A 65 -3.86 3.57 19.13
CA THR A 65 -5.22 4.13 19.13
C THR A 65 -6.28 3.03 19.25
N ASN A 66 -7.48 3.42 19.66
CA ASN A 66 -8.64 2.54 19.86
C ASN A 66 -9.34 2.13 18.54
N TYR A 67 -8.81 2.56 17.40
CA TYR A 67 -9.29 2.18 16.07
C TYR A 67 -8.31 1.21 15.43
N ASN A 68 -8.76 0.41 14.48
CA ASN A 68 -7.90 -0.41 13.64
C ASN A 68 -8.55 -0.60 12.25
N PHE A 69 -7.78 -1.10 11.29
CA PHE A 69 -8.29 -1.51 9.98
C PHE A 69 -9.34 -2.60 10.15
N LYS A 70 -10.36 -2.59 9.29
CA LYS A 70 -11.44 -3.59 9.30
C LYS A 70 -11.54 -4.21 7.93
N PHE A 71 -11.79 -5.51 7.87
CA PHE A 71 -11.93 -6.25 6.62
C PHE A 71 -13.17 -7.11 6.69
N LEU A 72 -13.89 -7.21 5.58
CA LEU A 72 -14.92 -8.24 5.45
C LEU A 72 -14.25 -9.61 5.29
N LYS A 73 -14.90 -10.64 5.81
CA LYS A 73 -14.51 -12.03 5.60
C LYS A 73 -14.38 -12.32 4.10
N ASN A 74 -13.36 -13.09 3.72
CA ASN A 74 -13.03 -13.42 2.33
C ASN A 74 -12.64 -12.21 1.45
N ASN A 75 -12.48 -11.01 2.02
CA ASN A 75 -12.16 -9.80 1.29
C ASN A 75 -10.78 -9.24 1.71
N PRO A 76 -9.89 -8.93 0.75
CA PRO A 76 -8.58 -8.38 1.06
C PRO A 76 -8.57 -6.85 1.27
N VAL A 77 -9.65 -6.14 0.94
CA VAL A 77 -9.69 -4.66 0.94
C VAL A 77 -10.22 -4.11 2.26
N ALA A 78 -9.53 -3.12 2.82
CA ALA A 78 -9.94 -2.47 4.05
C ALA A 78 -11.23 -1.65 3.86
N ILE A 79 -12.14 -1.78 4.82
CA ILE A 79 -13.41 -1.05 4.84
C ILE A 79 -13.14 0.45 5.03
N GLN A 80 -13.70 1.25 4.13
CA GLN A 80 -13.60 2.71 4.17
C GLN A 80 -14.81 3.35 4.90
N PRO A 81 -14.64 4.53 5.53
CA PRO A 81 -13.39 5.29 5.64
C PRO A 81 -12.47 4.72 6.75
N ILE A 82 -11.15 4.81 6.53
CA ILE A 82 -10.17 4.56 7.59
C ILE A 82 -10.19 5.71 8.60
N SER A 83 -10.13 5.40 9.89
CA SER A 83 -10.16 6.39 10.97
C SER A 83 -9.00 7.39 10.88
N ASP A 84 -9.27 8.66 11.11
CA ASP A 84 -8.26 9.74 11.17
C ASP A 84 -7.19 9.47 12.22
N SER A 85 -7.54 8.77 13.31
CA SER A 85 -6.57 8.38 14.33
C SER A 85 -5.47 7.46 13.78
N ILE A 86 -5.82 6.57 12.85
CA ILE A 86 -4.85 5.70 12.17
C ILE A 86 -3.99 6.53 11.22
N SER A 87 -4.60 7.47 10.46
CA SER A 87 -3.84 8.39 9.59
C SER A 87 -2.80 9.20 10.36
N ILE A 88 -3.15 9.71 11.55
CA ILE A 88 -2.23 10.44 12.42
C ILE A 88 -1.03 9.56 12.83
N GLY A 89 -1.28 8.30 13.18
CA GLY A 89 -0.22 7.34 13.50
C GLY A 89 0.73 7.09 12.34
N ILE A 90 0.18 6.97 11.13
CA ILE A 90 0.96 6.75 9.91
C ILE A 90 1.82 7.98 9.56
N GLU A 91 1.32 9.21 9.70
CA GLU A 91 2.13 10.42 9.49
C GLU A 91 3.28 10.54 10.51
N LYS A 92 3.04 10.14 11.77
CA LYS A 92 4.11 10.05 12.78
C LYS A 92 5.14 9.00 12.38
N LEU A 93 4.70 7.82 11.95
CA LEU A 93 5.59 6.74 11.50
C LEU A 93 6.44 7.19 10.31
N LYS A 94 5.85 7.87 9.33
CA LYS A 94 6.58 8.46 8.20
C LYS A 94 7.69 9.39 8.66
N THR A 95 7.38 10.33 9.56
CA THR A 95 8.37 11.28 10.10
C THR A 95 9.53 10.54 10.78
N PHE A 96 9.22 9.48 11.53
CA PHE A 96 10.22 8.63 12.16
C PHE A 96 11.09 7.88 11.13
N LEU A 97 10.48 7.23 10.14
CA LEU A 97 11.20 6.43 9.13
C LEU A 97 12.10 7.28 8.22
N VAL A 98 11.69 8.52 7.90
CA VAL A 98 12.53 9.48 7.17
C VAL A 98 13.82 9.81 7.93
N SER A 99 13.74 9.90 9.26
CA SER A 99 14.92 10.14 10.12
C SER A 99 15.74 8.87 10.38
N ASN A 100 15.18 7.70 10.07
CA ASN A 100 15.76 6.38 10.36
C ASN A 100 15.78 5.53 9.09
N LEU A 101 16.60 5.92 8.11
CA LEU A 101 16.65 5.29 6.78
C LEU A 101 17.01 3.80 6.79
N LYS A 102 17.60 3.29 7.87
CA LYS A 102 17.92 1.86 8.06
C LYS A 102 16.81 1.08 8.75
N GLN A 103 15.70 1.72 9.12
CA GLN A 103 14.55 1.05 9.71
C GLN A 103 13.51 0.78 8.62
N LYS A 104 12.86 -0.37 8.73
CA LYS A 104 11.67 -0.74 7.97
C LYS A 104 10.62 -1.32 8.90
N VAL A 105 9.38 -1.34 8.41
CA VAL A 105 8.25 -1.97 9.09
C VAL A 105 7.73 -3.12 8.22
N THR A 106 7.66 -4.31 8.80
CA THR A 106 6.97 -5.45 8.19
C THR A 106 5.52 -5.41 8.61
N ILE A 107 4.62 -5.42 7.63
CA ILE A 107 3.18 -5.49 7.82
C ILE A 107 2.77 -6.94 7.63
N THR A 108 2.37 -7.61 8.71
CA THR A 108 1.91 -9.00 8.66
C THR A 108 0.39 -9.02 8.70
N GLY A 109 -0.24 -9.48 7.62
CA GLY A 109 -1.69 -9.62 7.56
C GLY A 109 -2.12 -11.05 7.87
N TYR A 110 -3.25 -11.19 8.55
CA TYR A 110 -3.79 -12.48 8.95
C TYR A 110 -5.05 -12.83 8.16
N ALA A 111 -5.17 -14.11 7.81
CA ALA A 111 -6.41 -14.71 7.35
C ALA A 111 -6.75 -15.91 8.22
N THR A 112 -8.04 -16.13 8.45
CA THR A 112 -8.47 -17.33 9.16
C THR A 112 -8.58 -18.51 8.20
N SER A 113 -8.33 -19.73 8.70
CA SER A 113 -8.31 -20.96 7.88
C SER A 113 -9.64 -21.27 7.19
N ASP A 114 -10.75 -20.69 7.66
CA ASP A 114 -12.09 -20.81 7.11
C ASP A 114 -12.43 -19.73 6.06
N GLU A 115 -11.46 -18.90 5.68
CA GLU A 115 -11.62 -17.92 4.59
C GLU A 115 -11.19 -18.47 3.23
N THR A 116 -11.94 -18.09 2.20
CA THR A 116 -11.66 -18.43 0.80
C THR A 116 -10.84 -17.35 0.12
N ASN A 117 -9.61 -17.67 -0.28
CA ASN A 117 -8.76 -16.76 -1.03
C ASN A 117 -9.16 -16.70 -2.51
N THR A 118 -9.70 -15.56 -2.94
CA THR A 118 -10.08 -15.27 -4.33
C THR A 118 -9.04 -14.43 -5.08
N THR A 119 -7.92 -14.13 -4.43
CA THR A 119 -6.89 -13.22 -4.95
C THR A 119 -5.76 -13.99 -5.65
N LYS A 120 -4.84 -13.25 -6.27
CA LYS A 120 -3.60 -13.81 -6.84
C LYS A 120 -2.47 -13.94 -5.81
N PHE A 121 -2.68 -13.48 -4.57
CA PHE A 121 -1.70 -13.63 -3.51
C PHE A 121 -1.76 -15.04 -2.95
N GLU A 122 -0.65 -15.47 -2.33
CA GLU A 122 -0.52 -16.78 -1.70
C GLU A 122 -1.65 -17.06 -0.69
N ASN A 123 -2.01 -16.06 0.12
CA ASN A 123 -3.13 -16.13 1.06
C ASN A 123 -3.81 -14.75 1.22
N LEU A 124 -5.01 -14.72 1.81
CA LEU A 124 -5.74 -13.47 2.06
C LEU A 124 -5.04 -12.55 3.05
N GLY A 125 -4.26 -13.09 3.99
CA GLY A 125 -3.48 -12.30 4.94
C GLY A 125 -2.46 -11.43 4.21
N LEU A 126 -1.73 -12.02 3.26
CA LEU A 126 -0.78 -11.31 2.41
C LEU A 126 -1.48 -10.27 1.54
N ALA A 127 -2.67 -10.57 1.02
CA ALA A 127 -3.45 -9.62 0.25
C ALA A 127 -3.86 -8.40 1.09
N ARG A 128 -4.31 -8.60 2.34
CA ARG A 128 -4.64 -7.53 3.30
C ARG A 128 -3.42 -6.72 3.70
N ALA A 129 -2.30 -7.38 3.96
CA ALA A 129 -1.04 -6.69 4.26
C ALA A 129 -0.63 -5.75 3.12
N ASN A 130 -0.79 -6.20 1.86
CA ASN A 130 -0.53 -5.36 0.69
C ASN A 130 -1.53 -4.20 0.56
N ASP A 131 -2.81 -4.40 0.86
CA ASP A 131 -3.81 -3.32 0.89
C ASP A 131 -3.44 -2.23 1.93
N VAL A 132 -3.06 -2.65 3.14
CA VAL A 132 -2.58 -1.73 4.18
C VAL A 132 -1.27 -1.04 3.79
N LYS A 133 -0.32 -1.77 3.20
CA LYS A 133 0.91 -1.17 2.67
C LYS A 133 0.59 -0.09 1.63
N ASN A 134 -0.33 -0.36 0.71
CA ASN A 134 -0.74 0.62 -0.30
C ASN A 134 -1.35 1.87 0.35
N TYR A 135 -2.16 1.69 1.40
CA TYR A 135 -2.67 2.80 2.19
C TYR A 135 -1.54 3.61 2.85
N PHE A 136 -0.53 2.96 3.45
CA PHE A 136 0.63 3.65 4.05
C PHE A 136 1.43 4.42 3.00
N VAL A 137 1.68 3.83 1.85
CA VAL A 137 2.35 4.49 0.71
C VAL A 137 1.52 5.68 0.22
N SER A 138 0.19 5.58 0.20
CA SER A 138 -0.69 6.72 -0.15
C SER A 138 -0.58 7.90 0.82
N LYS A 139 -0.15 7.66 2.07
CA LYS A 139 0.18 8.69 3.07
C LYS A 139 1.63 9.21 2.96
N GLY A 140 2.38 8.69 1.99
CA GLY A 140 3.73 9.14 1.65
C GLY A 140 4.85 8.40 2.37
N LEU A 141 4.60 7.19 2.90
CA LEU A 141 5.68 6.33 3.37
C LEU A 141 6.42 5.72 2.17
N ALA A 142 7.75 5.61 2.28
CA ALA A 142 8.56 4.97 1.25
C ALA A 142 8.30 3.46 1.21
N SER A 143 7.91 2.92 0.05
CA SER A 143 7.68 1.47 -0.13
C SER A 143 8.90 0.63 0.24
N SER A 144 10.12 1.15 0.06
CA SER A 144 11.38 0.48 0.42
C SER A 144 11.55 0.25 1.92
N GLN A 145 10.83 0.99 2.77
CA GLN A 145 10.83 0.84 4.23
C GLN A 145 9.62 0.03 4.71
N LEU A 146 8.86 -0.59 3.81
CA LEU A 146 7.68 -1.39 4.13
C LEU A 146 7.79 -2.78 3.50
N ASP A 147 7.79 -3.83 4.30
CA ASP A 147 7.67 -5.22 3.83
C ASP A 147 6.26 -5.75 4.14
N THR A 148 5.83 -6.79 3.41
CA THR A 148 4.54 -7.47 3.68
C THR A 148 4.75 -8.95 3.88
N LYS A 149 3.99 -9.52 4.83
CA LYS A 149 3.87 -10.95 5.08
C LYS A 149 2.40 -11.32 5.24
N GLY A 150 2.08 -12.58 5.03
CA GLY A 150 0.73 -13.09 5.21
C GLY A 150 0.72 -14.44 5.90
N GLU A 151 -0.07 -14.56 6.94
CA GLU A 151 -0.18 -15.78 7.73
C GLU A 151 -1.61 -16.29 7.81
N ILE A 152 -1.76 -17.62 7.86
CA ILE A 152 -3.04 -18.28 8.07
C ILE A 152 -3.08 -18.73 9.53
N ILE A 153 -4.15 -18.37 10.22
CA ILE A 153 -4.37 -18.69 11.63
C ILE A 153 -5.73 -19.35 11.83
N ASN A 154 -5.93 -20.03 12.95
CA ASN A 154 -7.17 -20.78 13.19
C ASN A 154 -8.37 -19.87 13.45
N SER A 155 -8.17 -18.75 14.15
CA SER A 155 -9.25 -17.81 14.48
C SER A 155 -8.69 -16.42 14.71
N TRP A 156 -9.54 -15.41 14.52
CA TRP A 156 -9.24 -14.00 14.78
C TRP A 156 -10.42 -13.32 15.48
N LYS A 157 -10.19 -12.13 16.03
CA LYS A 157 -11.26 -11.30 16.60
C LYS A 157 -12.17 -10.76 15.50
N THR A 158 -13.45 -11.09 15.57
CA THR A 158 -14.46 -10.69 14.59
C THR A 158 -15.66 -10.04 15.24
N ASN A 159 -16.34 -9.18 14.49
CA ASN A 159 -17.68 -8.71 14.79
C ASN A 159 -18.56 -9.04 13.58
N ALA A 160 -19.42 -10.05 13.73
CA ALA A 160 -20.10 -10.71 12.61
C ALA A 160 -19.07 -11.11 11.53
N ASP A 161 -19.31 -10.74 10.26
CA ASP A 161 -18.40 -11.03 9.14
C ASP A 161 -17.26 -10.02 9.00
N THR A 162 -17.04 -9.15 9.99
CA THR A 162 -15.96 -8.16 9.97
C THR A 162 -14.80 -8.60 10.87
N LEU A 163 -13.63 -8.81 10.28
CA LEU A 163 -12.38 -8.97 11.01
C LEU A 163 -11.90 -7.60 11.50
N ILE A 164 -11.53 -7.50 12.78
CA ILE A 164 -11.07 -6.26 13.40
C ILE A 164 -9.55 -6.34 13.57
N GLY A 165 -8.84 -5.45 12.87
CA GLY A 165 -7.39 -5.32 12.96
C GLY A 165 -6.58 -6.58 12.64
N PRO A 166 -6.89 -7.40 11.61
CA PRO A 166 -6.13 -8.61 11.26
C PRO A 166 -4.78 -8.27 10.63
N VAL A 167 -4.04 -7.32 11.20
CA VAL A 167 -2.76 -6.81 10.71
C VAL A 167 -1.87 -6.42 11.89
N GLU A 168 -0.62 -6.86 11.86
CA GLU A 168 0.44 -6.53 12.83
C GLU A 168 1.59 -5.77 12.13
N TYR A 169 2.36 -5.03 12.93
CA TYR A 169 3.47 -4.19 12.49
C TYR A 169 4.71 -4.48 13.32
N GLU A 170 5.78 -4.92 12.66
CA GLU A 170 7.05 -5.23 13.31
C GLU A 170 8.19 -4.39 12.72
N PHE A 171 8.98 -3.74 13.56
CA PHE A 171 10.19 -3.05 13.11
C PHE A 171 11.30 -4.04 12.82
N ALA A 172 12.00 -3.82 11.71
CA ALA A 172 13.21 -4.54 11.37
C ALA A 172 14.26 -3.57 10.83
N THR A 173 15.53 -3.94 10.95
CA THR A 173 16.59 -3.25 10.23
C THR A 173 16.53 -3.60 8.75
N ILE A 174 16.79 -2.61 7.90
CA ILE A 174 17.14 -2.83 6.52
C ILE A 174 18.55 -3.41 6.54
N ASP A 175 18.62 -4.73 6.67
CA ASP A 175 19.85 -5.46 6.46
C ASP A 175 20.22 -5.28 4.98
N THR A 176 21.16 -4.37 4.75
CA THR A 176 21.81 -4.17 3.45
C THR A 176 22.64 -5.39 3.04
N THR A 177 22.84 -6.32 3.95
CA THR A 177 23.24 -7.70 3.67
C THR A 177 22.03 -8.52 3.23
N SER A 178 21.51 -8.26 2.04
CA SER A 178 21.02 -9.39 1.25
C SER A 178 22.26 -10.23 0.96
N ALA A 179 22.54 -11.19 1.83
CA ALA A 179 23.60 -12.15 1.59
C ALA A 179 23.31 -12.75 0.23
N ALA A 180 24.20 -12.46 -0.73
CA ALA A 180 24.45 -13.38 -1.81
C ALA A 180 24.79 -14.71 -1.13
N SER A 181 23.78 -15.58 -0.96
CA SER A 181 24.10 -16.99 -1.07
C SER A 181 24.65 -17.18 -2.49
N ASP A 182 25.61 -18.08 -2.65
CA ASP A 182 26.20 -18.40 -3.95
C ASP A 182 25.09 -18.70 -4.98
N ASP A 183 23.94 -19.24 -4.53
CA ASP A 183 22.74 -19.50 -5.32
C ASP A 183 22.09 -18.25 -5.95
N TRP A 184 22.03 -17.12 -5.23
CA TRP A 184 21.40 -15.90 -5.75
C TRP A 184 22.30 -15.17 -6.73
N SER A 185 23.62 -15.18 -6.49
CA SER A 185 24.59 -14.65 -7.47
C SER A 185 24.54 -15.45 -8.76
N ALA A 186 24.54 -16.79 -8.67
CA ALA A 186 24.40 -17.66 -9.82
C ALA A 186 23.05 -17.46 -10.55
N LEU A 187 21.95 -17.26 -9.82
CA LEU A 187 20.64 -16.96 -10.44
C LEU A 187 20.65 -15.61 -11.15
N LYS A 188 21.25 -14.56 -10.56
CA LYS A 188 21.40 -13.25 -11.23
C LYS A 188 22.20 -13.40 -12.52
N GLU A 189 23.33 -14.10 -12.48
CA GLU A 189 24.15 -14.35 -13.67
C GLU A 189 23.38 -15.13 -14.74
N LYS A 190 22.65 -16.20 -14.35
CA LYS A 190 21.78 -16.95 -15.26
C LYS A 190 20.73 -16.06 -15.93
N ILE A 191 20.05 -15.20 -15.16
CA ILE A 191 19.02 -14.29 -15.67
C ILE A 191 19.66 -13.28 -16.63
N ASN A 192 20.79 -12.68 -16.28
CA ASN A 192 21.44 -11.67 -17.13
C ASN A 192 22.14 -12.27 -18.36
N ALA A 193 22.60 -13.52 -18.30
CA ALA A 193 23.18 -14.23 -19.44
C ALA A 193 22.13 -14.65 -20.49
N ASN A 194 20.90 -14.93 -20.06
CA ASN A 194 19.75 -15.20 -20.94
C ASN A 194 18.56 -14.32 -20.51
N PRO A 195 18.60 -13.02 -20.83
CA PRO A 195 17.60 -12.08 -20.37
C PRO A 195 16.21 -12.42 -20.92
N LEU A 196 15.18 -12.00 -20.20
CA LEU A 196 13.82 -12.08 -20.71
C LEU A 196 13.67 -11.05 -21.83
N ILE A 197 13.43 -11.55 -23.05
CA ILE A 197 13.19 -10.75 -24.24
C ILE A 197 11.73 -10.90 -24.63
N LEU A 198 11.00 -9.80 -24.68
CA LEU A 198 9.59 -9.79 -25.08
C LEU A 198 9.45 -9.12 -26.44
N HIS A 199 8.93 -9.85 -27.41
CA HIS A 199 8.78 -9.36 -28.78
C HIS A 199 7.42 -8.69 -29.00
N PHE A 200 7.40 -7.66 -29.84
CA PHE A 200 6.21 -6.89 -30.15
C PHE A 200 5.92 -6.85 -31.66
N ASN A 201 4.64 -6.94 -31.99
CA ASN A 201 4.16 -6.70 -33.35
C ASN A 201 4.34 -5.22 -33.74
N THR A 202 4.38 -4.97 -35.05
CA THR A 202 4.53 -3.61 -35.61
C THR A 202 3.46 -2.67 -35.05
N ASN A 203 3.90 -1.52 -34.55
CA ASN A 203 3.06 -0.49 -33.93
C ASN A 203 2.15 -0.97 -32.77
N LYS A 204 2.54 -2.06 -32.07
CA LYS A 204 1.83 -2.58 -30.89
C LYS A 204 2.71 -2.58 -29.64
N SER A 205 2.04 -2.59 -28.49
CA SER A 205 2.62 -2.70 -27.14
C SER A 205 1.96 -3.84 -26.34
N SER A 206 1.66 -4.97 -26.98
CA SER A 206 1.09 -6.16 -26.34
C SER A 206 1.87 -7.41 -26.76
N PHE A 207 2.10 -8.35 -25.84
CA PHE A 207 2.78 -9.62 -26.08
C PHE A 207 1.99 -10.80 -25.47
N ASN A 208 2.25 -12.00 -25.96
CA ASN A 208 1.82 -13.27 -25.34
C ASN A 208 3.08 -14.02 -24.92
N LEU A 209 3.08 -14.58 -23.71
CA LEU A 209 4.24 -15.30 -23.19
C LEU A 209 4.14 -16.80 -23.48
N ASN A 210 5.22 -17.37 -23.99
CA ASN A 210 5.41 -18.82 -24.01
C ASN A 210 5.86 -19.35 -22.63
N GLU A 211 5.94 -20.68 -22.47
CA GLU A 211 6.30 -21.31 -21.19
C GLU A 211 7.71 -20.92 -20.70
N GLU A 212 8.68 -20.80 -21.61
CA GLU A 212 10.05 -20.40 -21.27
C GLU A 212 10.09 -18.96 -20.72
N GLU A 213 9.37 -18.05 -21.37
CA GLU A 213 9.28 -16.64 -20.96
C GLU A 213 8.54 -16.51 -19.61
N GLN A 214 7.51 -17.33 -19.36
CA GLN A 214 6.83 -17.39 -18.05
C GLN A 214 7.79 -17.89 -16.95
N GLN A 215 8.65 -18.86 -17.25
CA GLN A 215 9.66 -19.32 -16.31
C GLN A 215 10.67 -18.22 -15.99
N LYS A 216 11.14 -17.46 -17.00
CA LYS A 216 12.04 -16.32 -16.79
C LYS A 216 11.40 -15.23 -15.92
N VAL A 217 10.11 -14.92 -16.13
CA VAL A 217 9.35 -14.01 -15.25
C VAL A 217 9.35 -14.52 -13.80
N THR A 218 9.11 -15.82 -13.63
CA THR A 218 9.11 -16.47 -12.30
C THR A 218 10.48 -16.40 -11.62
N ASP A 219 11.56 -16.66 -12.36
CA ASP A 219 12.94 -16.57 -11.87
C ASP A 219 13.28 -15.13 -11.42
N ILE A 220 12.88 -14.11 -12.19
CA ILE A 220 13.04 -12.69 -11.82
C ILE A 220 12.26 -12.37 -10.54
N ILE A 221 10.99 -12.77 -10.46
CA ILE A 221 10.16 -12.54 -9.27
C ILE A 221 10.78 -13.22 -8.05
N LYS A 222 11.23 -14.47 -8.18
CA LYS A 222 11.88 -15.23 -7.11
C LYS A 222 13.14 -14.53 -6.63
N TYR A 223 13.99 -14.06 -7.54
CA TYR A 223 15.19 -13.32 -7.19
C TYR A 223 14.84 -12.03 -6.44
N LEU A 224 13.93 -11.21 -6.96
CA LEU A 224 13.56 -9.94 -6.32
C LEU A 224 12.89 -10.13 -4.96
N LYS A 225 12.14 -11.22 -4.74
CA LYS A 225 11.55 -11.51 -3.43
C LYS A 225 12.62 -11.75 -2.35
N ASN A 226 13.70 -12.43 -2.71
CA ASN A 226 14.74 -12.88 -1.77
C ASN A 226 15.91 -11.90 -1.64
N VAL A 227 16.25 -11.19 -2.71
CA VAL A 227 17.31 -10.17 -2.71
C VAL A 227 16.66 -8.79 -2.60
N LYS A 228 16.79 -8.16 -1.43
CA LYS A 228 16.34 -6.80 -1.16
C LYS A 228 17.41 -5.82 -1.68
N ASN A 229 17.03 -4.61 -2.08
CA ASN A 229 17.91 -3.55 -2.65
C ASN A 229 18.48 -3.78 -4.06
N THR A 230 17.78 -4.54 -4.91
CA THR A 230 18.12 -4.66 -6.35
C THR A 230 16.91 -4.27 -7.19
N SER A 231 17.15 -3.64 -8.34
CA SER A 231 16.14 -3.24 -9.31
C SER A 231 16.27 -4.01 -10.61
N VAL A 232 15.18 -4.03 -11.36
CA VAL A 232 15.13 -4.54 -12.73
C VAL A 232 15.18 -3.37 -13.68
N LEU A 233 16.00 -3.48 -14.72
CA LEU A 233 16.01 -2.57 -15.86
C LEU A 233 15.23 -3.20 -17.01
N VAL A 234 14.25 -2.46 -17.52
CA VAL A 234 13.44 -2.82 -18.69
C VAL A 234 13.78 -1.84 -19.81
N VAL A 235 14.49 -2.32 -20.83
CA VAL A 235 14.91 -1.51 -21.97
C VAL A 235 14.03 -1.81 -23.17
N GLY A 236 13.40 -0.78 -23.74
CA GLY A 236 12.62 -0.88 -24.97
C GLY A 236 13.42 -0.57 -26.22
N HIS A 237 13.17 -1.33 -27.28
CA HIS A 237 13.75 -1.14 -28.61
C HIS A 237 12.67 -1.11 -29.70
N SER A 238 12.96 -0.43 -30.80
CA SER A 238 12.14 -0.38 -32.01
C SER A 238 12.93 -0.86 -33.23
N ASP A 239 12.23 -1.04 -34.35
CA ASP A 239 12.89 -1.08 -35.66
C ASP A 239 13.17 0.35 -36.16
N ASN A 240 13.83 0.46 -37.31
CA ASN A 240 14.20 1.75 -37.91
C ASN A 240 13.11 2.37 -38.82
N VAL A 241 11.89 1.82 -38.83
CA VAL A 241 10.84 2.29 -39.76
C VAL A 241 10.17 3.54 -39.19
N GLY A 242 10.14 4.62 -39.98
CA GLY A 242 9.47 5.87 -39.60
C GLY A 242 10.39 6.86 -38.87
N ASN A 243 9.78 7.80 -38.14
CA ASN A 243 10.51 8.86 -37.45
C ASN A 243 11.20 8.31 -36.18
N ARG A 244 12.47 8.71 -35.96
CA ARG A 244 13.27 8.25 -34.82
C ARG A 244 12.65 8.61 -33.46
N ASP A 245 12.16 9.83 -33.29
CA ASP A 245 11.62 10.29 -32.00
C ASP A 245 10.32 9.54 -31.66
N LEU A 246 9.48 9.28 -32.66
CA LEU A 246 8.31 8.42 -32.49
C LEU A 246 8.69 6.98 -32.13
N ASN A 247 9.80 6.49 -32.67
CA ASN A 247 10.35 5.17 -32.36
C ASN A 247 10.90 5.08 -30.93
N VAL A 248 11.55 6.13 -30.44
CA VAL A 248 11.97 6.26 -29.03
C VAL A 248 10.75 6.27 -28.12
N GLU A 249 9.70 7.03 -28.44
CA GLU A 249 8.46 7.07 -27.66
C GLU A 249 7.75 5.70 -27.66
N LEU A 250 7.68 5.02 -28.82
CA LEU A 250 7.08 3.70 -28.95
C LEU A 250 7.85 2.65 -28.14
N ALA A 251 9.18 2.67 -28.21
CA ALA A 251 10.04 1.81 -27.41
C ALA A 251 9.84 2.05 -25.90
N GLN A 252 9.69 3.31 -25.46
CA GLN A 252 9.36 3.64 -24.07
C GLN A 252 8.00 3.06 -23.67
N LYS A 253 6.96 3.22 -24.50
CA LYS A 253 5.62 2.64 -24.24
C LYS A 253 5.65 1.12 -24.10
N ARG A 254 6.52 0.43 -24.84
CA ARG A 254 6.73 -1.02 -24.71
C ARG A 254 7.40 -1.36 -23.38
N ALA A 255 8.44 -0.63 -23.00
CA ALA A 255 9.11 -0.80 -21.71
C ALA A 255 8.12 -0.60 -20.55
N ASP A 256 7.29 0.44 -20.61
CA ASP A 256 6.26 0.73 -19.61
C ASP A 256 5.16 -0.34 -19.57
N PHE A 257 4.78 -0.91 -20.72
CA PHE A 257 3.86 -2.05 -20.77
C PHE A 257 4.44 -3.29 -20.09
N SER A 258 5.71 -3.63 -20.39
CA SER A 258 6.43 -4.71 -19.71
C SER A 258 6.56 -4.46 -18.20
N LYS A 259 6.85 -3.22 -17.78
CA LYS A 259 6.84 -2.82 -16.36
C LYS A 259 5.48 -3.07 -15.70
N ASN A 260 4.39 -2.64 -16.32
CA ASN A 260 3.05 -2.86 -15.80
C ASN A 260 2.70 -4.36 -15.69
N TYR A 261 3.20 -5.17 -16.62
CA TYR A 261 3.06 -6.62 -16.54
C TYR A 261 3.82 -7.19 -15.33
N LEU A 262 5.07 -6.79 -15.09
CA LEU A 262 5.86 -7.21 -13.92
C LEU A 262 5.20 -6.78 -12.60
N ILE A 263 4.63 -5.57 -12.55
CA ILE A 263 3.88 -5.07 -11.39
C ILE A 263 2.67 -5.95 -11.08
N LYS A 264 1.89 -6.31 -12.11
CA LYS A 264 0.72 -7.21 -11.96
C LYS A 264 1.09 -8.61 -11.46
N ASN A 265 2.35 -9.02 -11.62
CA ASN A 265 2.89 -10.27 -11.12
C ASN A 265 3.59 -10.14 -9.75
N GLY A 266 3.44 -8.99 -9.08
CA GLY A 266 3.85 -8.80 -7.68
C GLY A 266 5.23 -8.18 -7.48
N ILE A 267 5.84 -7.62 -8.52
CA ILE A 267 7.08 -6.82 -8.38
C ILE A 267 6.72 -5.38 -8.05
N GLU A 268 7.40 -4.79 -7.07
CA GLU A 268 7.18 -3.40 -6.69
C GLU A 268 7.58 -2.43 -7.81
N ALA A 269 6.72 -1.46 -8.12
CA ALA A 269 6.94 -0.48 -9.19
C ALA A 269 8.22 0.36 -8.98
N SER A 270 8.61 0.60 -7.72
CA SER A 270 9.85 1.29 -7.32
C SER A 270 11.12 0.52 -7.66
N ARG A 271 11.00 -0.80 -7.89
CA ARG A 271 12.12 -1.70 -8.22
C ARG A 271 12.21 -1.97 -9.72
N ILE A 272 11.41 -1.30 -10.53
CA ILE A 272 11.41 -1.44 -11.99
C ILE A 272 11.71 -0.09 -12.61
N GLU A 273 12.86 -0.01 -13.24
CA GLU A 273 13.29 1.13 -14.05
C GLU A 273 13.03 0.83 -15.52
N THR A 274 12.55 1.82 -16.27
CA THR A 274 12.30 1.70 -17.70
C THR A 274 13.21 2.67 -18.46
N GLU A 275 13.76 2.21 -19.57
CA GLU A 275 14.57 3.01 -20.50
C GLU A 275 14.16 2.70 -21.94
N SER A 276 14.36 3.65 -22.84
CA SER A 276 14.16 3.47 -24.28
C SER A 276 15.47 3.72 -25.03
N LYS A 277 15.86 2.77 -25.87
CA LYS A 277 16.95 2.92 -26.86
C LYS A 277 16.43 3.21 -28.26
N GLY A 278 15.10 3.26 -28.45
CA GLY A 278 14.48 3.44 -29.76
C GLY A 278 15.09 2.50 -30.81
N PRO A 279 15.46 3.01 -32.00
CA PRO A 279 16.06 2.22 -33.07
C PRO A 279 17.59 2.11 -32.98
N ASP A 280 18.22 2.67 -31.94
CA ASP A 280 19.67 2.94 -31.94
C ASP A 280 20.53 1.72 -31.58
N GLU A 281 19.94 0.65 -31.04
CA GLU A 281 20.62 -0.61 -30.67
C GLU A 281 19.95 -1.85 -31.31
N PRO A 282 20.08 -2.02 -32.64
CA PRO A 282 19.55 -3.17 -33.35
C PRO A 282 20.38 -4.44 -33.07
N ILE A 283 19.71 -5.59 -32.99
CA ILE A 283 20.35 -6.91 -32.84
C ILE A 283 20.27 -7.74 -34.12
N SER A 284 19.51 -7.27 -35.10
CA SER A 284 19.31 -7.92 -36.39
C SER A 284 19.16 -6.89 -37.49
N ASP A 285 19.26 -7.35 -38.74
CA ASP A 285 19.23 -6.50 -39.92
C ASP A 285 17.85 -5.84 -40.11
N ASN A 286 17.84 -4.50 -40.11
CA ASN A 286 16.62 -3.74 -40.35
C ASN A 286 16.18 -3.75 -41.82
N ALA A 287 16.92 -4.36 -42.75
CA ALA A 287 16.48 -4.52 -44.12
C ALA A 287 15.45 -5.64 -44.29
N THR A 288 15.44 -6.64 -43.40
CA THR A 288 14.54 -7.81 -43.49
C THR A 288 13.32 -7.68 -42.56
N THR A 289 12.21 -8.34 -42.91
CA THR A 289 11.01 -8.33 -42.07
C THR A 289 11.26 -9.03 -40.74
N GLU A 290 12.03 -10.11 -40.79
CA GLU A 290 12.45 -10.95 -39.68
C GLU A 290 13.37 -10.19 -38.72
N GLY A 291 14.34 -9.44 -39.27
CA GLY A 291 15.25 -8.64 -38.46
C GLY A 291 14.55 -7.44 -37.81
N LYS A 292 13.62 -6.77 -38.51
CA LYS A 292 12.74 -5.76 -37.89
C LYS A 292 11.92 -6.35 -36.74
N ALA A 293 11.37 -7.55 -36.90
CA ALA A 293 10.62 -8.22 -35.83
C ALA A 293 11.49 -8.52 -34.60
N SER A 294 12.73 -8.94 -34.81
CA SER A 294 13.70 -9.16 -33.74
C SER A 294 14.10 -7.86 -33.04
N ASN A 295 14.17 -6.74 -33.77
CA ASN A 295 14.51 -5.44 -33.19
C ASN A 295 13.38 -4.84 -32.34
N ARG A 296 12.11 -5.15 -32.63
CA ARG A 296 10.95 -4.73 -31.83
C ARG A 296 10.81 -5.58 -30.57
N ARG A 297 11.64 -5.27 -29.57
CA ARG A 297 11.71 -6.05 -28.31
C ARG A 297 11.78 -5.16 -27.07
N THR A 298 11.48 -5.74 -25.92
CA THR A 298 12.00 -5.25 -24.63
C THR A 298 12.95 -6.27 -24.04
N VAL A 299 14.00 -5.80 -23.39
CA VAL A 299 14.99 -6.64 -22.70
C VAL A 299 14.91 -6.33 -21.21
N ILE A 300 14.81 -7.38 -20.41
CA ILE A 300 14.63 -7.27 -18.95
C ILE A 300 15.84 -7.90 -18.27
N THR A 301 16.53 -7.13 -17.43
CA THR A 301 17.75 -7.54 -16.72
C THR A 301 17.72 -7.07 -15.27
N ILE A 302 18.52 -7.73 -14.42
CA ILE A 302 18.69 -7.35 -13.01
C ILE A 302 19.94 -6.46 -12.88
N LYS A 303 19.81 -5.33 -12.18
CA LYS A 303 20.94 -4.46 -11.83
C LYS A 303 21.84 -5.04 -10.75
#